data_AF-A0A7W7IL28-F1
#
_entry.id   AF-A0A7W7IL28-F1
#
_cell.length_a   1.000
_cell.length_b   1.000
_cell.length_c   1.000
_cell.angle_alpha   90.00
_cell.angle_beta   90.00
_cell.angle_gamma   90.00
#
_symmetry.space_group_name_H-M   'P 1'
#
loop_
_entity.id
_entity.type
_entity.pdbx_description
1 polymer ?
#
loop_
_entity_poly.entity_id
_entity_poly.type
_entity_poly.pdbx_seq_one_letter_code
_entity_poly.pdbx_strand_id
1 'polypeptide(L)'
;MDTNAWANTSWRDLAQVRANLEAGADPDALIFGYHRPLDYAVRFGTPEVVAELAGHVRDVDAEDQGRTALWRAVFDNRPDCAHALAEAGADPWRPMMAGWSPGRLALAGPHPDLFSPPRAELSAAEAATVAEAPRLISALNDLYYDGFSLACVAGISADDAARRLEAPTVEAPESEEYGDLFDYDDSVVGATNVPGGCAIVQPWAYGASMPGVAKALSKGTVCYAMYANPKSGNQGRIARDGVLEAWDLHPGGGEAGANDTAEEVLLTYLYQHNAVAFCFAYAGLRPTDARPLTGPTDMWLQLPERDYWH
;
A
#
# COMPACT_ATOMS: atom_id res chain seq x y z
N MET A 1 5.48 -23.96 32.31
CA MET A 1 5.63 -23.33 30.99
C MET A 1 4.22 -23.01 30.55
N ASP A 2 3.90 -21.74 30.44
CA ASP A 2 2.58 -21.29 29.99
C ASP A 2 2.47 -21.63 28.50
N THR A 3 1.98 -22.82 28.19
CA THR A 3 1.73 -23.23 26.81
C THR A 3 0.48 -22.50 26.38
N ASN A 4 0.63 -21.39 25.66
CA ASN A 4 -0.49 -20.70 25.07
C ASN A 4 -1.33 -21.73 24.29
N ALA A 5 -2.57 -21.96 24.73
CA ALA A 5 -3.46 -23.00 24.20
C ALA A 5 -3.72 -22.82 22.69
N TRP A 6 -3.49 -21.61 22.18
CA TRP A 6 -3.68 -21.26 20.78
C TRP A 6 -2.44 -21.46 19.90
N ALA A 7 -1.25 -21.68 20.47
CA ALA A 7 0.04 -21.65 19.78
C ALA A 7 0.15 -22.56 18.54
N ASN A 8 -0.55 -23.71 18.56
CA ASN A 8 -0.54 -24.70 17.46
C ASN A 8 -1.92 -24.86 16.81
N THR A 9 -2.77 -23.82 16.90
CA THR A 9 -4.13 -23.86 16.33
C THR A 9 -4.08 -23.65 14.83
N SER A 10 -4.71 -24.56 14.09
CA SER A 10 -5.07 -24.33 12.70
C SER A 10 -6.34 -23.47 12.67
N TRP A 11 -6.22 -22.22 12.23
CA TRP A 11 -7.36 -21.30 12.15
C TRP A 11 -8.44 -21.71 11.14
N ARG A 12 -8.20 -22.77 10.37
CA ARG A 12 -9.19 -23.38 9.47
C ARG A 12 -9.86 -24.62 10.07
N ASP A 13 -9.42 -25.08 11.24
CA ASP A 13 -9.98 -26.24 11.92
C ASP A 13 -10.91 -25.80 13.04
N LEU A 14 -12.20 -25.69 12.72
CA LEU A 14 -13.23 -25.33 13.68
C LEU A 14 -13.33 -26.33 14.85
N ALA A 15 -13.10 -27.62 14.60
CA ALA A 15 -13.18 -28.63 15.66
C ALA A 15 -12.04 -28.44 16.67
N GLN A 16 -10.83 -28.11 16.19
CA GLN A 16 -9.71 -27.79 17.06
C GLN A 16 -9.96 -26.52 17.88
N VAL A 17 -10.49 -25.46 17.26
CA VAL A 17 -10.83 -24.21 17.96
C VAL A 17 -11.85 -24.47 19.08
N ARG A 18 -12.91 -25.23 18.80
CA ARG A 18 -13.90 -25.64 19.81
C ARG A 18 -13.27 -26.46 20.93
N ALA A 19 -12.45 -27.45 20.60
CA ALA A 19 -11.78 -28.27 21.61
C ALA A 19 -10.88 -27.42 22.54
N ASN A 20 -10.20 -26.40 22.00
CA ASN A 20 -9.41 -25.48 22.82
C ASN A 20 -10.30 -24.66 23.76
N LEU A 21 -11.42 -24.11 23.27
CA LEU A 21 -12.38 -23.35 24.09
C LEU A 21 -12.98 -24.24 25.19
N GLU A 22 -13.39 -25.46 24.87
CA GLU A 22 -13.92 -26.45 25.82
C GLU A 22 -12.89 -26.84 26.89
N ALA A 23 -11.60 -26.87 26.53
CA ALA A 23 -10.51 -27.10 27.47
C ALA A 23 -10.19 -25.86 28.35
N GLY A 24 -10.91 -24.76 28.18
CA GLY A 24 -10.76 -23.53 28.96
C GLY A 24 -9.74 -22.55 28.42
N ALA A 25 -9.37 -22.64 27.13
CA ALA A 25 -8.55 -21.62 26.50
C ALA A 25 -9.26 -20.26 26.52
N ASP A 26 -8.57 -19.23 27.00
CA ASP A 26 -9.09 -17.87 27.02
C ASP A 26 -9.09 -17.29 25.59
N PRO A 27 -10.25 -16.94 25.00
CA PRO A 27 -10.37 -16.41 23.64
C PRO A 27 -9.76 -15.01 23.48
N ASP A 28 -9.44 -14.31 24.57
CA ASP A 28 -8.77 -13.00 24.55
C ASP A 28 -7.25 -13.08 24.82
N ALA A 29 -6.72 -14.27 25.12
CA ALA A 29 -5.31 -14.43 25.45
C ALA A 29 -4.39 -14.24 24.24
N LEU A 30 -3.50 -13.24 24.31
CA LEU A 30 -2.59 -12.90 23.22
C LEU A 30 -1.65 -14.06 22.84
N ILE A 31 -1.62 -14.38 21.55
CA ILE A 31 -0.77 -15.42 20.98
C ILE A 31 0.65 -14.89 20.85
N PHE A 32 1.56 -15.50 21.61
CA PHE A 32 2.95 -15.07 21.78
C PHE A 32 3.12 -13.59 22.18
N GLY A 33 2.08 -12.99 22.79
CA GLY A 33 2.09 -11.58 23.18
C GLY A 33 1.80 -10.59 22.05
N TYR A 34 1.38 -11.05 20.86
CA TYR A 34 1.14 -10.19 19.70
C TYR A 34 -0.36 -9.91 19.48
N HIS A 35 -1.12 -10.89 18.99
CA HIS A 35 -2.52 -10.69 18.59
C HIS A 35 -3.47 -11.66 19.28
N ARG A 36 -4.76 -11.35 19.30
CA ARG A 36 -5.78 -12.25 19.87
C ARG A 36 -6.12 -13.37 18.88
N PRO A 37 -6.65 -14.50 19.36
CA PRO A 37 -7.19 -15.57 18.51
C PRO A 37 -8.12 -15.08 17.40
N LEU A 38 -9.03 -14.15 17.70
CA LEU A 38 -9.95 -13.59 16.72
C LEU A 38 -9.22 -12.88 15.56
N ASP A 39 -8.16 -12.12 15.85
CA ASP A 39 -7.38 -11.41 14.82
C ASP A 39 -6.65 -12.39 13.89
N TYR A 40 -6.12 -13.50 14.43
CA TYR A 40 -5.53 -14.57 13.62
C TYR A 40 -6.58 -15.31 12.78
N ALA A 41 -7.76 -15.59 13.33
CA ALA A 41 -8.85 -16.19 12.58
C ALA A 41 -9.30 -15.33 11.40
N VAL A 42 -9.39 -14.01 11.59
CA VAL A 42 -9.70 -13.06 10.51
C VAL A 42 -8.63 -13.04 9.43
N ARG A 43 -7.34 -13.26 9.75
CA ARG A 43 -6.28 -13.29 8.72
C ARG A 43 -6.16 -14.64 8.03
N PHE A 44 -6.29 -15.75 8.77
CA PHE A 44 -5.87 -17.07 8.29
C PHE A 44 -6.96 -18.14 8.32
N GLY A 45 -8.08 -17.87 9.00
CA GLY A 45 -9.14 -18.85 9.26
C GLY A 45 -10.28 -18.84 8.26
N THR A 46 -11.41 -19.43 8.66
CA THR A 46 -12.67 -19.43 7.89
C THR A 46 -13.75 -18.58 8.57
N PRO A 47 -14.82 -18.19 7.87
CA PRO A 47 -15.94 -17.46 8.48
C PRO A 47 -16.54 -18.16 9.70
N GLU A 48 -16.60 -19.50 9.69
CA GLU A 48 -17.12 -20.30 10.81
C GLU A 48 -16.21 -20.22 12.05
N VAL A 49 -14.89 -20.24 11.86
CA VAL A 49 -13.95 -20.05 12.97
C VAL A 49 -14.01 -18.62 13.51
N VAL A 50 -14.17 -17.64 12.63
CA VAL A 50 -14.38 -16.23 13.03
C VAL A 50 -15.66 -16.09 13.84
N ALA A 51 -16.78 -16.66 13.38
CA ALA A 51 -18.05 -16.65 14.10
C ALA A 51 -17.95 -17.31 15.47
N GLU A 52 -17.30 -18.48 15.56
CA GLU A 52 -17.10 -19.19 16.82
C GLU A 52 -16.32 -18.35 17.83
N LEU A 53 -15.17 -17.79 17.44
CA LEU A 53 -14.36 -16.97 18.34
C LEU A 53 -15.05 -15.65 18.70
N ALA A 54 -15.73 -15.01 17.75
CA ALA A 54 -16.46 -13.77 17.98
C ALA A 54 -17.58 -13.94 19.02
N GLY A 55 -18.22 -15.11 19.09
CA GLY A 55 -19.21 -15.43 20.13
C GLY A 55 -18.64 -15.67 21.52
N HIS A 56 -17.31 -15.85 21.65
CA HIS A 56 -16.65 -16.19 22.91
C HIS A 56 -15.78 -15.06 23.48
N VAL A 57 -15.38 -14.06 22.69
CA VAL A 57 -14.62 -12.90 23.17
C VAL A 57 -15.47 -11.97 24.03
N ARG A 58 -14.82 -11.23 24.95
CA ARG A 58 -15.52 -10.22 25.77
C ARG A 58 -15.97 -8.99 24.98
N ASP A 59 -15.18 -8.62 23.99
CA ASP A 59 -15.41 -7.45 23.12
C ASP A 59 -14.94 -7.77 21.69
N VAL A 60 -15.89 -7.98 20.78
CA VAL A 60 -15.62 -8.25 19.36
C VAL A 60 -14.98 -7.05 18.65
N ASP A 61 -15.22 -5.84 19.18
CA ASP A 61 -14.69 -4.58 18.68
C ASP A 61 -13.44 -4.11 19.43
N ALA A 62 -12.87 -4.92 20.32
CA ALA A 62 -11.60 -4.57 20.94
C ALA A 62 -10.53 -4.44 19.83
N GLU A 63 -9.64 -3.46 20.00
CA GLU A 63 -8.65 -3.11 19.00
C GLU A 63 -7.35 -3.88 19.22
N ASP A 64 -6.80 -4.38 18.12
CA ASP A 64 -5.47 -4.93 18.01
C ASP A 64 -4.65 -4.03 17.08
N GLN A 65 -3.58 -3.42 17.61
CA GLN A 65 -2.76 -2.43 16.89
C GLN A 65 -3.58 -1.26 16.30
N GLY A 66 -4.59 -0.79 17.05
CA GLY A 66 -5.49 0.29 16.64
C GLY A 66 -6.54 -0.14 15.62
N ARG A 67 -6.73 -1.45 15.39
CA ARG A 67 -7.67 -1.98 14.40
C ARG A 67 -8.63 -2.98 15.01
N THR A 68 -9.92 -2.90 14.66
CA THR A 68 -10.88 -3.95 15.01
C THR A 68 -10.70 -5.16 14.09
N ALA A 69 -11.19 -6.31 14.52
CA ALA A 69 -11.26 -7.51 13.66
C ALA A 69 -12.06 -7.23 12.37
N LEU A 70 -13.14 -6.45 12.48
CA LEU A 70 -13.99 -6.09 11.34
C LEU A 70 -13.27 -5.20 10.32
N TRP A 71 -12.45 -4.25 10.79
CA TRP A 71 -11.60 -3.47 9.90
C TRP A 71 -10.69 -4.35 9.08
N ARG A 72 -9.99 -5.30 9.71
CA ARG A 72 -9.08 -6.22 9.02
C ARG A 72 -9.83 -7.06 7.99
N ALA A 73 -11.00 -7.59 8.34
CA ALA A 73 -11.79 -8.39 7.42
C ALA A 73 -12.21 -7.61 6.17
N VAL A 74 -12.63 -6.34 6.31
CA VAL A 74 -12.99 -5.50 5.15
C VAL A 74 -11.75 -5.09 4.36
N PHE A 75 -10.68 -4.69 5.06
CA PHE A 75 -9.43 -4.25 4.46
C PHE A 75 -8.81 -5.38 3.62
N ASP A 76 -8.75 -6.60 4.15
CA ASP A 76 -8.17 -7.78 3.48
C ASP A 76 -9.15 -8.44 2.48
N ASN A 77 -10.25 -7.77 2.13
CA ASN A 77 -11.27 -8.26 1.20
C ASN A 77 -11.85 -9.64 1.57
N ARG A 78 -12.26 -9.81 2.83
CA ARG A 78 -12.85 -11.03 3.40
C ARG A 78 -14.33 -10.81 3.78
N PRO A 79 -15.25 -10.64 2.81
CA PRO A 79 -16.64 -10.26 3.07
C PRO A 79 -17.38 -11.25 3.97
N ASP A 80 -17.17 -12.56 3.82
CA ASP A 80 -17.86 -13.56 4.65
C ASP A 80 -17.41 -13.51 6.12
N CYS A 81 -16.13 -13.23 6.38
CA CYS A 81 -15.62 -13.03 7.74
C CYS A 81 -16.14 -11.71 8.32
N ALA A 82 -16.22 -10.66 7.50
CA ALA A 82 -16.79 -9.38 7.92
C ALA A 82 -18.28 -9.52 8.27
N HIS A 83 -19.03 -10.34 7.53
CA HIS A 83 -20.42 -10.66 7.83
C HIS A 83 -20.55 -11.39 9.17
N ALA A 84 -19.75 -12.44 9.38
CA ALA A 84 -19.74 -13.19 10.64
C ALA A 84 -19.45 -12.30 11.87
N LEU A 85 -18.50 -11.36 11.74
CA LEU A 85 -18.20 -10.38 12.80
C LEU A 85 -19.36 -9.42 13.06
N ALA A 86 -20.01 -8.92 12.00
CA ALA A 86 -21.17 -8.04 12.14
C ALA A 86 -22.37 -8.77 12.77
N GLU A 87 -22.62 -10.04 12.42
CA GLU A 87 -23.63 -10.89 13.06
C GLU A 87 -23.32 -11.14 14.55
N ALA A 88 -22.04 -11.22 14.90
CA ALA A 88 -21.58 -11.31 16.29
C ALA A 88 -21.61 -9.97 17.05
N GLY A 89 -22.03 -8.88 16.41
CA GLY A 89 -22.26 -7.58 17.03
C GLY A 89 -21.14 -6.55 16.86
N ALA A 90 -20.14 -6.81 16.02
CA ALA A 90 -19.13 -5.80 15.68
C ALA A 90 -19.78 -4.63 14.93
N ASP A 91 -19.46 -3.39 15.31
CA ASP A 91 -20.04 -2.19 14.69
C ASP A 91 -19.30 -1.81 13.39
N PRO A 92 -19.92 -1.96 12.20
CA PRO A 92 -19.28 -1.57 10.94
C PRO A 92 -19.08 -0.07 10.81
N TRP A 93 -19.80 0.74 11.59
CA TRP A 93 -19.78 2.19 11.45
C TRP A 93 -18.91 2.88 12.50
N ARG A 94 -18.25 2.12 13.38
CA ARG A 94 -17.29 2.65 14.35
C ARG A 94 -16.17 3.40 13.63
N PRO A 95 -15.99 4.72 13.89
CA PRO A 95 -14.87 5.47 13.35
C PRO A 95 -13.54 4.96 13.90
N MET A 96 -12.55 4.89 13.02
CA MET A 96 -11.19 4.46 13.28
C MET A 96 -10.23 5.51 12.72
N MET A 97 -9.27 5.12 11.88
CA MET A 97 -8.23 6.03 11.39
C MET A 97 -8.80 7.10 10.45
N ALA A 98 -8.48 8.36 10.74
CA ALA A 98 -8.91 9.52 9.96
C ALA A 98 -10.42 9.56 9.64
N GLY A 99 -11.27 9.01 10.53
CA GLY A 99 -12.72 8.98 10.35
C GLY A 99 -13.23 7.93 9.35
N TRP A 100 -12.37 7.02 8.88
CA TRP A 100 -12.79 5.81 8.19
C TRP A 100 -13.38 4.80 9.17
N SER A 101 -14.31 4.00 8.71
CA SER A 101 -14.87 2.83 9.41
C SER A 101 -14.86 1.64 8.46
N PRO A 102 -15.00 0.39 8.96
CA PRO A 102 -15.16 -0.77 8.08
C PRO A 102 -16.28 -0.59 7.05
N GLY A 103 -17.39 0.02 7.45
CA GLY A 103 -18.53 0.34 6.59
C GLY A 103 -18.19 1.38 5.52
N ARG A 104 -17.44 2.43 5.86
CA ARG A 104 -16.97 3.40 4.84
C ARG A 104 -15.96 2.76 3.88
N LEU A 105 -15.05 1.91 4.35
CA LEU A 105 -14.14 1.17 3.47
C LEU A 105 -14.92 0.25 2.52
N ALA A 106 -15.94 -0.46 3.02
CA ALA A 106 -16.78 -1.31 2.17
C ALA A 106 -17.43 -0.52 1.02
N LEU A 107 -17.91 0.70 1.28
CA LEU A 107 -18.45 1.59 0.23
C LEU A 107 -17.43 1.98 -0.85
N ALA A 108 -16.15 2.06 -0.49
CA ALA A 108 -15.05 2.34 -1.42
C ALA A 108 -14.51 1.08 -2.11
N GLY A 109 -14.91 -0.10 -1.65
CA GLY A 109 -14.36 -1.38 -2.06
C GLY A 109 -15.24 -2.17 -3.02
N PRO A 110 -14.91 -3.44 -3.27
CA PRO A 110 -15.67 -4.33 -4.16
C PRO A 110 -17.04 -4.74 -3.60
N HIS A 111 -17.34 -4.47 -2.33
CA HIS A 111 -18.55 -4.90 -1.64
C HIS A 111 -19.29 -3.72 -0.97
N PRO A 112 -19.80 -2.74 -1.72
CA PRO A 112 -20.43 -1.54 -1.16
C PRO A 112 -21.70 -1.82 -0.36
N ASP A 113 -22.40 -2.92 -0.67
CA ASP A 113 -23.65 -3.29 0.00
C ASP A 113 -23.45 -4.17 1.25
N LEU A 114 -22.18 -4.46 1.62
CA LEU A 114 -21.82 -5.40 2.70
C LEU A 114 -22.52 -5.09 4.03
N PHE A 115 -22.74 -3.80 4.32
CA PHE A 115 -23.42 -3.34 5.54
C PHE A 115 -24.63 -2.46 5.22
N SER A 116 -25.63 -3.05 4.56
CA SER A 116 -26.85 -2.34 4.18
C SER A 116 -27.87 -2.22 5.33
N PRO A 117 -28.57 -1.08 5.49
CA PRO A 117 -28.40 0.16 4.71
C PRO A 117 -27.17 0.97 5.16
N PRO A 118 -26.54 1.75 4.25
CA PRO A 118 -25.39 2.59 4.60
C PRO A 118 -25.76 3.65 5.64
N ARG A 119 -24.83 3.93 6.56
CA ARG A 119 -24.97 5.02 7.57
C ARG A 119 -23.99 6.17 7.38
N ALA A 120 -23.16 6.10 6.33
CA ALA A 120 -22.25 7.14 5.92
C ALA A 120 -22.16 7.15 4.38
N GLU A 121 -21.62 8.22 3.83
CA GLU A 121 -21.42 8.38 2.39
C GLU A 121 -19.95 8.71 2.09
N LEU A 122 -19.53 8.43 0.86
CA LEU A 122 -18.28 8.94 0.33
C LEU A 122 -18.49 10.38 -0.16
N SER A 123 -17.53 11.25 0.10
CA SER A 123 -17.47 12.56 -0.54
C SER A 123 -17.28 12.40 -2.05
N ALA A 124 -17.61 13.45 -2.82
CA ALA A 124 -17.42 13.44 -4.27
C ALA A 124 -15.95 13.18 -4.68
N ALA A 125 -14.99 13.68 -3.90
CA ALA A 125 -13.57 13.45 -4.14
C ALA A 125 -13.19 11.99 -3.87
N GLU A 126 -13.62 11.41 -2.75
CA GLU A 126 -13.39 9.99 -2.42
C GLU A 126 -14.02 9.09 -3.49
N ALA A 127 -15.25 9.37 -3.91
CA ALA A 127 -15.94 8.62 -4.97
C ALA A 127 -15.21 8.71 -6.33
N ALA A 128 -14.65 9.87 -6.67
CA ALA A 128 -13.84 10.02 -7.87
C ALA A 128 -12.54 9.20 -7.78
N THR A 129 -11.88 9.17 -6.62
CA THR A 129 -10.69 8.33 -6.38
C THR A 129 -11.03 6.83 -6.49
N VAL A 130 -12.15 6.40 -5.93
CA VAL A 130 -12.65 5.01 -6.03
C VAL A 130 -12.91 4.63 -7.50
N ALA A 131 -13.56 5.49 -8.28
CA ALA A 131 -13.84 5.25 -9.69
C ALA A 131 -12.56 5.21 -10.55
N GLU A 132 -11.54 5.98 -10.17
CA GLU A 132 -10.27 6.07 -10.87
C GLU A 132 -9.34 4.88 -10.61
N ALA A 133 -9.39 4.26 -9.42
CA ALA A 133 -8.45 3.21 -9.03
C ALA A 133 -8.41 2.02 -10.00
N PRO A 134 -9.54 1.41 -10.43
CA PRO A 134 -9.50 0.31 -11.39
C PRO A 134 -8.91 0.71 -12.74
N ARG A 135 -9.17 1.95 -13.20
CA ARG A 135 -8.62 2.47 -14.46
C ARG A 135 -7.10 2.60 -14.37
N LEU A 136 -6.60 3.18 -13.29
CA LEU A 136 -5.16 3.38 -13.08
C LEU A 136 -4.42 2.05 -12.90
N ILE A 137 -4.99 1.13 -12.12
CA ILE A 137 -4.46 -0.24 -11.96
C ILE A 137 -4.36 -0.91 -13.32
N SER A 138 -5.43 -0.87 -14.14
CA SER A 138 -5.41 -1.47 -15.48
C SER A 138 -4.40 -0.81 -16.43
N ALA A 139 -4.18 0.49 -16.35
CA ALA A 139 -3.23 1.21 -17.21
C ALA A 139 -1.77 0.85 -16.89
N LEU A 140 -1.50 0.46 -15.65
CA LEU A 140 -0.16 0.17 -15.13
C LEU A 140 0.05 -1.33 -14.81
N ASN A 141 -0.88 -2.19 -15.25
CA ASN A 141 -0.84 -3.63 -15.00
C ASN A 141 0.31 -4.33 -15.77
N ASP A 142 0.62 -5.57 -15.38
CA ASP A 142 1.60 -6.47 -16.01
C ASP A 142 3.08 -6.07 -15.84
N LEU A 143 3.38 -5.30 -14.79
CA LEU A 143 4.74 -4.89 -14.47
C LEU A 143 5.28 -5.72 -13.30
N TYR A 144 6.02 -6.79 -13.60
CA TYR A 144 6.86 -7.47 -12.60
C TYR A 144 8.31 -7.07 -12.85
N TYR A 145 8.84 -6.19 -12.00
CA TYR A 145 10.23 -5.77 -12.07
C TYR A 145 10.81 -5.74 -10.66
N ASP A 146 11.62 -6.74 -10.33
CA ASP A 146 12.54 -6.64 -9.21
C ASP A 146 13.77 -5.85 -9.69
N GLY A 147 14.25 -4.91 -8.87
CA GLY A 147 15.45 -4.13 -9.15
C GLY A 147 15.25 -2.79 -9.86
N PHE A 148 14.02 -2.39 -10.19
CA PHE A 148 13.75 -1.05 -10.73
C PHE A 148 13.39 -0.03 -9.64
N SER A 149 13.61 1.25 -9.92
CA SER A 149 13.12 2.36 -9.12
C SER A 149 12.31 3.36 -9.92
N LEU A 150 11.47 4.09 -9.21
CA LEU A 150 10.69 5.20 -9.76
C LEU A 150 10.53 6.36 -8.77
N ALA A 151 10.29 7.56 -9.31
CA ALA A 151 9.81 8.73 -8.60
C ALA A 151 8.66 9.38 -9.37
N CYS A 152 7.48 9.38 -8.77
CA CYS A 152 6.29 10.06 -9.27
C CYS A 152 6.23 11.47 -8.68
N VAL A 153 6.23 12.49 -9.53
CA VAL A 153 6.31 13.89 -9.10
C VAL A 153 5.10 14.68 -9.59
N ALA A 154 4.39 15.31 -8.66
CA ALA A 154 3.19 16.07 -8.98
C ALA A 154 3.53 17.42 -9.64
N GLY A 155 2.75 17.79 -10.65
CA GLY A 155 2.63 19.16 -11.16
C GLY A 155 3.83 19.73 -11.91
N ILE A 156 4.86 18.93 -12.22
CA ILE A 156 6.06 19.38 -12.94
C ILE A 156 6.30 18.56 -14.20
N SER A 157 6.97 19.14 -15.19
CA SER A 157 7.37 18.41 -16.40
C SER A 157 8.67 17.62 -16.22
N ALA A 158 8.98 16.75 -17.18
CA ALA A 158 10.29 16.09 -17.28
C ALA A 158 11.44 17.11 -17.41
N ASP A 159 11.24 18.23 -18.13
CA ASP A 159 12.23 19.32 -18.20
C ASP A 159 12.45 20.01 -16.85
N ASP A 160 11.38 20.23 -16.08
CA ASP A 160 11.49 20.76 -14.72
C ASP A 160 12.26 19.81 -13.82
N ALA A 161 11.99 18.50 -13.93
CA ALA A 161 12.69 17.46 -13.20
C ALA A 161 14.20 17.46 -13.55
N ALA A 162 14.55 17.49 -14.84
CA ALA A 162 15.94 17.58 -15.29
C ALA A 162 16.66 18.80 -14.72
N ARG A 163 16.01 19.98 -14.75
CA ARG A 163 16.56 21.21 -14.16
C ARG A 163 16.75 21.11 -12.66
N ARG A 164 15.78 20.55 -11.92
CA ARG A 164 15.85 20.37 -10.46
C ARG A 164 16.94 19.39 -10.06
N LEU A 165 17.16 18.36 -10.87
CA LEU A 165 18.20 17.37 -10.70
C LEU A 165 19.55 17.86 -11.23
N GLU A 166 19.65 19.01 -11.90
CA GLU A 166 20.89 19.47 -12.54
C GLU A 166 21.49 18.38 -13.45
N ALA A 167 20.62 17.57 -14.05
CA ALA A 167 20.99 16.36 -14.76
C ALA A 167 20.99 16.64 -16.28
N PRO A 168 22.16 16.58 -16.96
CA PRO A 168 22.20 16.76 -18.40
C PRO A 168 21.52 15.59 -19.13
N THR A 169 20.95 15.89 -20.30
CA THR A 169 20.39 14.88 -21.18
C THR A 169 21.50 14.05 -21.82
N VAL A 170 21.32 12.73 -21.85
CA VAL A 170 22.22 11.77 -22.48
C VAL A 170 21.48 10.94 -23.54
N GLU A 171 22.22 10.19 -24.35
CA GLU A 171 21.64 9.22 -25.26
C GLU A 171 20.99 8.07 -24.48
N ALA A 172 20.03 7.40 -25.11
CA ALA A 172 19.39 6.25 -24.52
C ALA A 172 20.41 5.11 -24.32
N PRO A 173 20.42 4.44 -23.16
CA PRO A 173 21.29 3.28 -22.97
C PRO A 173 20.91 2.15 -23.93
N GLU A 174 21.91 1.41 -24.40
CA GLU A 174 21.73 0.35 -25.40
C GLU A 174 21.07 -0.91 -24.80
N SER A 175 20.20 -1.57 -25.57
CA SER A 175 19.34 -2.65 -25.05
C SER A 175 20.01 -4.01 -24.87
N GLU A 176 21.25 -4.21 -25.32
CA GLU A 176 21.98 -5.47 -25.12
C GLU A 176 22.66 -5.52 -23.73
N GLU A 177 22.68 -4.40 -23.00
CA GLU A 177 23.29 -4.27 -21.67
C GLU A 177 22.32 -4.65 -20.53
N TYR A 178 21.03 -4.91 -20.81
CA TYR A 178 20.02 -5.30 -19.80
C TYR A 178 20.36 -6.61 -19.02
N GLY A 179 21.33 -7.39 -19.50
CA GLY A 179 21.65 -8.74 -19.00
C GLY A 179 22.70 -8.84 -17.90
N ASP A 180 23.61 -7.87 -17.76
CA ASP A 180 24.74 -7.94 -16.83
C ASP A 180 24.51 -7.00 -15.63
N LEU A 181 23.82 -7.51 -14.61
CA LEU A 181 23.36 -6.82 -13.37
C LEU A 181 24.44 -6.15 -12.49
N PHE A 182 25.69 -6.00 -12.96
CA PHE A 182 26.83 -5.63 -12.10
C PHE A 182 27.77 -4.55 -12.66
N ASP A 183 27.52 -3.96 -13.84
CA ASP A 183 28.40 -2.94 -14.45
C ASP A 183 27.63 -1.72 -14.99
N TYR A 184 26.48 -1.39 -14.40
CA TYR A 184 25.69 -0.22 -14.83
C TYR A 184 26.28 1.10 -14.34
N ASP A 185 26.10 2.12 -15.17
CA ASP A 185 26.04 3.49 -14.69
C ASP A 185 24.74 3.66 -13.89
N ASP A 186 24.81 3.39 -12.59
CA ASP A 186 23.75 3.55 -11.58
C ASP A 186 23.14 4.96 -11.55
N SER A 187 23.68 5.91 -12.32
CA SER A 187 23.27 7.30 -12.33
C SER A 187 22.43 7.72 -13.55
N VAL A 188 22.18 6.86 -14.54
CA VAL A 188 21.27 7.19 -15.66
C VAL A 188 19.81 6.88 -15.33
N VAL A 189 18.90 7.84 -15.52
CA VAL A 189 17.45 7.69 -15.30
C VAL A 189 16.64 8.22 -16.49
N GLY A 190 15.49 7.60 -16.74
CA GLY A 190 14.52 8.06 -17.73
C GLY A 190 13.49 9.01 -17.13
N ALA A 191 13.11 10.05 -17.85
CA ALA A 191 12.04 10.97 -17.45
C ALA A 191 10.93 11.01 -18.50
N THR A 192 9.68 10.89 -18.05
CA THR A 192 8.50 10.88 -18.92
C THR A 192 7.40 11.78 -18.34
N ASN A 193 6.85 12.67 -19.16
CA ASN A 193 5.68 13.46 -18.80
C ASN A 193 4.43 12.58 -18.70
N VAL A 194 3.62 12.86 -17.69
CA VAL A 194 2.37 12.13 -17.43
C VAL A 194 1.31 13.18 -17.09
N PRO A 195 0.03 13.01 -17.49
CA PRO A 195 -1.00 13.92 -17.02
C PRO A 195 -0.96 14.05 -15.48
N GLY A 196 -0.83 15.28 -14.98
CA GLY A 196 -0.65 15.56 -13.55
C GLY A 196 0.81 15.75 -13.09
N GLY A 197 1.82 15.50 -13.93
CA GLY A 197 3.24 15.72 -13.57
C GLY A 197 4.23 14.91 -14.43
N CYS A 198 5.19 14.24 -13.79
CA CYS A 198 6.15 13.37 -14.48
C CYS A 198 6.53 12.14 -13.65
N ALA A 199 7.00 11.10 -14.33
CA ALA A 199 7.60 9.94 -13.72
C ALA A 199 9.09 9.86 -14.11
N ILE A 200 9.95 9.67 -13.10
CA ILE A 200 11.36 9.34 -13.27
C ILE A 200 11.51 7.86 -13.00
N VAL A 201 12.18 7.11 -13.88
CA VAL A 201 12.29 5.65 -13.78
C VAL A 201 13.72 5.23 -14.05
N GLN A 202 14.18 4.25 -13.30
CA GLN A 202 15.41 3.53 -13.58
C GLN A 202 15.11 2.03 -13.59
N PRO A 203 15.15 1.37 -14.76
CA PRO A 203 14.74 -0.04 -14.87
C PRO A 203 15.65 -1.05 -14.15
N TRP A 204 16.92 -0.71 -13.91
CA TRP A 204 17.95 -1.66 -13.45
C TRP A 204 18.57 -1.33 -12.08
N ALA A 205 18.24 -0.20 -11.46
CA ALA A 205 18.83 0.22 -10.20
C ALA A 205 17.89 1.14 -9.39
N TYR A 206 18.42 1.72 -8.31
CA TYR A 206 17.67 2.43 -7.25
C TYR A 206 17.78 3.97 -7.31
N GLY A 207 18.49 4.52 -8.29
CA GLY A 207 18.76 5.95 -8.51
C GLY A 207 17.52 6.84 -8.49
N ALA A 208 16.45 6.45 -9.20
CA ALA A 208 15.21 7.24 -9.22
C ALA A 208 14.54 7.32 -7.83
N SER A 209 14.81 6.36 -6.94
CA SER A 209 14.26 6.34 -5.59
C SER A 209 15.13 7.04 -4.54
N MET A 210 16.36 7.45 -4.86
CA MET A 210 17.29 7.92 -3.83
C MET A 210 16.75 9.15 -3.07
N PRO A 211 17.04 9.30 -1.76
CA PRO A 211 16.48 10.39 -0.95
C PRO A 211 16.72 11.78 -1.54
N GLY A 212 17.95 12.07 -1.99
CA GLY A 212 18.33 13.35 -2.57
C GLY A 212 17.62 13.64 -3.89
N VAL A 213 17.33 12.61 -4.69
CA VAL A 213 16.51 12.71 -5.91
C VAL A 213 15.08 13.12 -5.53
N ALA A 214 14.46 12.41 -4.60
CA ALA A 214 13.09 12.73 -4.15
C ALA A 214 12.98 14.14 -3.53
N LYS A 215 13.97 14.57 -2.73
CA LYS A 215 14.04 15.94 -2.20
C LYS A 215 14.19 16.97 -3.32
N ALA A 216 15.11 16.77 -4.26
CA ALA A 216 15.31 17.71 -5.36
C ALA A 216 14.05 17.88 -6.21
N LEU A 217 13.38 16.77 -6.53
CA LEU A 217 12.16 16.73 -7.33
C LEU A 217 10.95 17.35 -6.60
N SER A 218 10.85 17.23 -5.28
CA SER A 218 9.68 17.68 -4.51
C SER A 218 9.63 19.17 -4.17
N LYS A 219 10.59 20.02 -4.56
CA LYS A 219 10.56 21.46 -4.22
C LYS A 219 9.27 22.15 -4.70
N GLY A 220 8.43 22.65 -3.79
CA GLY A 220 7.14 23.26 -4.13
C GLY A 220 6.05 22.28 -4.58
N THR A 221 6.23 20.98 -4.35
CA THR A 221 5.31 19.91 -4.76
C THR A 221 5.50 18.65 -3.91
N VAL A 222 4.93 17.52 -4.33
CA VAL A 222 5.10 16.20 -3.72
C VAL A 222 5.77 15.22 -4.69
N CYS A 223 6.62 14.37 -4.14
CA CYS A 223 7.27 13.25 -4.82
C CYS A 223 7.04 11.98 -4.00
N TYR A 224 6.50 10.94 -4.63
CA TYR A 224 6.50 9.59 -4.09
C TYR A 224 7.53 8.75 -4.83
N ALA A 225 8.54 8.27 -4.12
CA ALA A 225 9.61 7.46 -4.69
C ALA A 225 9.55 6.02 -4.18
N MET A 226 9.92 5.06 -5.01
CA MET A 226 9.88 3.64 -4.69
C MET A 226 11.06 2.91 -5.34
N TYR A 227 11.65 1.98 -4.59
CA TYR A 227 12.53 0.95 -5.13
C TYR A 227 11.86 -0.42 -4.96
N ALA A 228 11.72 -1.17 -6.05
CA ALA A 228 11.27 -2.56 -6.00
C ALA A 228 12.45 -3.45 -5.61
N ASN A 229 12.71 -3.58 -4.31
CA ASN A 229 13.90 -4.27 -3.82
C ASN A 229 13.72 -5.80 -3.91
N PRO A 230 14.57 -6.52 -4.69
CA PRO A 230 14.45 -7.98 -4.84
C PRO A 230 14.56 -8.75 -3.52
N LYS A 231 15.16 -8.15 -2.48
CA LYS A 231 15.42 -8.79 -1.19
C LYS A 231 14.29 -8.60 -0.18
N SER A 232 13.62 -7.45 -0.21
CA SER A 232 12.72 -7.02 0.87
C SER A 232 11.38 -6.47 0.39
N GLY A 233 11.10 -6.48 -0.92
CA GLY A 233 9.89 -5.92 -1.50
C GLY A 233 9.98 -4.41 -1.77
N ASN A 234 8.84 -3.80 -2.05
CA ASN A 234 8.76 -2.39 -2.45
C ASN A 234 9.03 -1.44 -1.28
N GLN A 235 10.04 -0.59 -1.42
CA GLN A 235 10.46 0.40 -0.43
C GLN A 235 10.14 1.82 -0.89
N GLY A 236 9.09 2.38 -0.33
CA GLY A 236 8.57 3.71 -0.63
C GLY A 236 9.11 4.82 0.27
N ARG A 237 8.97 6.06 -0.20
CA ARG A 237 9.23 7.28 0.56
C ARG A 237 8.42 8.45 0.03
N ILE A 238 8.13 9.39 0.91
CA ILE A 238 7.41 10.64 0.60
C ILE A 238 8.37 11.80 0.81
N ALA A 239 8.52 12.64 -0.22
CA ALA A 239 9.18 13.92 -0.10
C ALA A 239 8.23 15.05 -0.52
N ARG A 240 8.20 16.12 0.25
CA ARG A 240 7.36 17.30 0.02
C ARG A 240 8.17 18.56 0.27
N ASP A 241 8.06 19.50 -0.66
CA ASP A 241 8.74 20.80 -0.56
C ASP A 241 10.25 20.71 -0.27
N GLY A 242 10.91 19.68 -0.80
CA GLY A 242 12.33 19.44 -0.60
C GLY A 242 12.71 18.74 0.71
N VAL A 243 11.73 18.31 1.49
CA VAL A 243 11.91 17.61 2.78
C VAL A 243 11.44 16.17 2.64
N LEU A 244 12.20 15.23 3.20
CA LEU A 244 11.79 13.82 3.30
C LEU A 244 10.86 13.67 4.52
N GLU A 245 9.57 13.40 4.28
CA GLU A 245 8.55 13.28 5.33
C GLU A 245 8.46 11.86 5.89
N ALA A 246 8.63 10.85 5.03
CA ALA A 246 8.53 9.44 5.40
C ALA A 246 9.42 8.55 4.53
N TRP A 247 9.84 7.41 5.09
CA TRP A 247 10.72 6.41 4.46
C TRP A 247 10.39 5.01 5.00
N ASP A 248 10.89 3.96 4.33
CA ASP A 248 10.58 2.55 4.62
C ASP A 248 9.08 2.22 4.53
N LEU A 249 8.41 2.90 3.60
CA LEU A 249 7.00 2.67 3.32
C LEU A 249 6.83 1.44 2.43
N HIS A 250 5.66 0.81 2.48
CA HIS A 250 5.36 -0.40 1.71
C HIS A 250 4.19 -0.11 0.76
N PRO A 251 4.40 0.66 -0.34
CA PRO A 251 3.34 0.97 -1.28
C PRO A 251 2.71 -0.33 -1.80
N GLY A 252 1.38 -0.44 -1.73
CA GLY A 252 0.64 -1.65 -2.10
C GLY A 252 0.85 -2.88 -1.19
N GLY A 253 1.59 -2.79 -0.08
CA GLY A 253 1.86 -3.94 0.80
C GLY A 253 1.70 -3.67 2.30
N GLY A 254 1.26 -2.47 2.68
CA GLY A 254 1.08 -2.05 4.07
C GLY A 254 -0.38 -2.05 4.54
N GLU A 255 -0.56 -1.92 5.85
CA GLU A 255 -1.84 -1.56 6.46
C GLU A 255 -1.89 -0.04 6.63
N ALA A 256 -3.08 0.55 6.54
CA ALA A 256 -3.25 1.96 6.88
C ALA A 256 -2.80 2.23 8.33
N GLY A 257 -2.08 3.31 8.58
CA GLY A 257 -1.52 3.71 9.87
C GLY A 257 -2.45 4.61 10.69
N ALA A 258 -2.21 4.70 12.01
CA ALA A 258 -2.98 5.55 12.91
C ALA A 258 -2.83 7.06 12.63
N ASN A 259 -1.70 7.45 12.03
CA ASN A 259 -1.38 8.84 11.72
C ASN A 259 -1.62 9.19 10.25
N ASP A 260 -2.09 8.24 9.45
CA ASP A 260 -2.38 8.45 8.03
C ASP A 260 -3.55 9.42 7.87
N THR A 261 -3.48 10.26 6.85
CA THR A 261 -4.61 11.10 6.45
C THR A 261 -5.74 10.26 5.85
N ALA A 262 -6.95 10.82 5.76
CA ALA A 262 -8.08 10.12 5.16
C ALA A 262 -7.82 9.70 3.69
N GLU A 263 -7.07 10.52 2.94
CA GLU A 263 -6.65 10.20 1.59
C GLU A 263 -5.65 9.04 1.56
N GLU A 264 -4.65 9.03 2.44
CA GLU A 264 -3.67 7.96 2.54
C GLU A 264 -4.28 6.62 2.92
N VAL A 265 -5.24 6.61 3.86
CA VAL A 265 -6.02 5.41 4.20
C VAL A 265 -6.76 4.89 2.97
N LEU A 266 -7.42 5.76 2.20
CA LEU A 266 -8.17 5.38 1.01
C LEU A 266 -7.25 4.84 -0.09
N LEU A 267 -6.13 5.50 -0.38
CA LEU A 267 -5.16 5.02 -1.36
C LEU A 267 -4.57 3.67 -0.95
N THR A 268 -4.25 3.50 0.33
CA THR A 268 -3.71 2.24 0.86
C THR A 268 -4.71 1.09 0.72
N TYR A 269 -6.01 1.37 0.90
CA TYR A 269 -7.06 0.40 0.67
C TYR A 269 -7.27 0.07 -0.81
N LEU A 270 -7.34 1.08 -1.69
CA LEU A 270 -7.68 0.89 -3.10
C LEU A 270 -6.58 0.24 -3.93
N TYR A 271 -5.31 0.50 -3.58
CA TYR A 271 -4.15 0.03 -4.36
C TYR A 271 -3.38 -1.10 -3.67
N GLN A 272 -4.06 -1.89 -2.83
CA GLN A 272 -3.46 -3.12 -2.29
C GLN A 272 -2.91 -4.00 -3.41
N HIS A 273 -1.70 -4.50 -3.18
CA HIS A 273 -0.89 -5.28 -4.11
C HIS A 273 -0.50 -4.58 -5.43
N ASN A 274 -0.76 -3.28 -5.55
CA ASN A 274 -0.51 -2.48 -6.75
C ASN A 274 0.40 -1.29 -6.45
N ALA A 275 1.65 -1.58 -6.04
CA ALA A 275 2.61 -0.60 -5.54
C ALA A 275 2.89 0.56 -6.51
N VAL A 276 3.06 0.26 -7.79
CA VAL A 276 3.30 1.29 -8.82
C VAL A 276 2.09 2.20 -8.95
N ALA A 277 0.88 1.64 -9.10
CA ALA A 277 -0.34 2.42 -9.20
C ALA A 277 -0.57 3.28 -7.95
N PHE A 278 -0.23 2.77 -6.76
CA PHE A 278 -0.23 3.55 -5.53
C PHE A 278 0.68 4.79 -5.63
N CYS A 279 1.92 4.64 -6.10
CA CYS A 279 2.87 5.76 -6.24
C CYS A 279 2.34 6.85 -7.20
N PHE A 280 1.77 6.43 -8.33
CA PHE A 280 1.15 7.35 -9.29
C PHE A 280 -0.08 8.04 -8.70
N ALA A 281 -0.94 7.30 -8.01
CA ALA A 281 -2.13 7.83 -7.37
C ALA A 281 -1.79 8.88 -6.31
N TYR A 282 -0.83 8.57 -5.44
CA TYR A 282 -0.35 9.46 -4.38
C TYR A 282 0.17 10.80 -4.94
N ALA A 283 0.92 10.75 -6.03
CA ALA A 283 1.43 11.96 -6.70
C ALA A 283 0.39 12.63 -7.62
N GLY A 284 -0.85 12.14 -7.70
CA GLY A 284 -1.89 12.71 -8.56
C GLY A 284 -1.64 12.50 -10.07
N LEU A 285 -0.77 11.57 -10.45
CA LEU A 285 -0.48 11.25 -11.84
C LEU A 285 -1.59 10.39 -12.46
N ARG A 286 -1.87 10.61 -13.74
CA ARG A 286 -2.97 9.97 -14.49
C ARG A 286 -2.49 9.45 -15.86
N PRO A 287 -1.59 8.46 -15.89
CA PRO A 287 -1.15 7.83 -17.14
C PRO A 287 -2.31 7.11 -17.82
N THR A 288 -2.24 7.03 -19.15
CA THR A 288 -3.19 6.28 -19.98
C THR A 288 -2.76 4.84 -20.22
N ASP A 289 -1.47 4.56 -20.08
CA ASP A 289 -0.82 3.27 -20.30
C ASP A 289 0.51 3.20 -19.51
N ALA A 290 1.21 2.07 -19.63
CA ALA A 290 2.47 1.81 -18.95
C ALA A 290 3.70 2.48 -19.62
N ARG A 291 3.55 3.34 -20.64
CA ARG A 291 4.67 3.99 -21.35
C ARG A 291 5.69 4.64 -20.41
N PRO A 292 5.30 5.37 -19.34
CA PRO A 292 6.28 6.00 -18.46
C PRO A 292 7.23 5.02 -17.77
N LEU A 293 6.89 3.73 -17.74
CA LEU A 293 7.59 2.67 -17.04
C LEU A 293 8.34 1.74 -17.99
N THR A 294 7.73 1.36 -19.11
CA THR A 294 8.27 0.33 -20.04
C THR A 294 8.43 0.82 -21.47
N GLY A 295 7.88 1.98 -21.80
CA GLY A 295 7.94 2.57 -23.11
C GLY A 295 9.12 3.53 -23.26
N PRO A 296 9.23 4.19 -24.43
CA PRO A 296 10.23 5.23 -24.65
C PRO A 296 9.97 6.43 -23.74
N THR A 297 11.03 6.81 -23.02
CA THR A 297 11.10 8.01 -22.18
C THR A 297 11.13 9.26 -23.05
N ASP A 298 10.72 10.41 -22.49
CA ASP A 298 10.85 11.68 -23.21
C ASP A 298 12.31 12.15 -23.27
N MET A 299 13.09 11.81 -22.23
CA MET A 299 14.53 12.08 -22.14
C MET A 299 15.22 11.12 -21.18
N TRP A 300 16.52 10.89 -21.43
CA TRP A 300 17.42 10.21 -20.51
C TRP A 300 18.33 11.22 -19.83
N LEU A 301 18.55 11.07 -18.54
CA LEU A 301 19.22 12.04 -17.69
C LEU A 301 20.37 11.38 -16.93
N GLN A 302 21.53 12.02 -16.94
CA GLN A 302 22.66 11.63 -16.10
C GLN A 302 22.54 12.32 -14.74
N LEU A 303 22.27 11.56 -13.67
CA LEU A 303 22.36 12.09 -12.32
C LEU A 303 23.83 12.45 -12.03
N PRO A 304 24.13 13.69 -11.61
CA PRO A 304 25.51 14.05 -11.29
C PRO A 304 26.00 13.32 -10.04
N GLU A 305 27.31 13.10 -9.96
CA GLU A 305 27.96 12.45 -8.82
C GLU A 305 27.82 13.32 -7.56
N ARG A 306 27.04 12.84 -6.58
CA ARG A 306 26.89 13.44 -5.25
C ARG A 306 26.29 12.44 -4.27
N ASP A 307 26.34 12.81 -3.00
CA ASP A 307 25.65 12.05 -1.96
C ASP A 307 24.15 12.29 -2.04
N TYR A 308 23.42 11.28 -2.52
CA TYR A 308 21.97 11.27 -2.56
C TYR A 308 21.35 10.62 -1.32
N TRP A 309 22.14 10.10 -0.38
CA TRP A 309 21.61 9.42 0.80
C TRP A 309 21.37 10.37 1.97
N HIS A 310 21.95 11.57 1.95
CA HIS A 310 21.86 12.56 3.03
C HIS A 310 21.05 13.82 2.68
#